data_AF-A0A382VFD1-F1
#
_entry.id   AF-A0A382VFD1-F1
#
_cell.length_a   1.000
_cell.length_b   1.000
_cell.length_c   1.000
_cell.angle_alpha   90.00
_cell.angle_beta   90.00
_cell.angle_gamma   90.00
#
_symmetry.space_group_name_H-M   'P 1'
#
loop_
_entity.id
_entity.type
_entity.pdbx_description
1 polymer ?
#
loop_
_entity_poly.entity_id
_entity_poly.type
_entity_poly.pdbx_seq_one_letter_code
_entity_poly.pdbx_strand_id
1 'polypeptide(L)'
;MRDYNSKKKTKTMKMKYFIPLILLFFTSCATIVRQVLPLENLPLPTGQYNVGTKIYTWEDSSRKEWFGEASNKFRRIPVQVWFPMEGGTKQLNSSYLQYPQDYIRVISNDFDIPGSLLLNIENIRTSATINGNPKSGLGKRPIIIFSHGLGG
;
A
#
# COMPACT_ATOMS: atom_id res chain seq x y z
N MET A 1 -36.55 -29.58 66.01
CA MET A 1 -37.63 -28.77 65.41
C MET A 1 -36.98 -27.72 64.50
N ARG A 2 -37.18 -27.91 63.19
CA ARG A 2 -36.88 -27.04 62.03
C ARG A 2 -35.41 -26.80 61.62
N ASP A 3 -35.08 -27.50 60.54
CA ASP A 3 -34.04 -27.21 59.56
C ASP A 3 -34.18 -25.81 58.93
N TYR A 4 -33.06 -25.16 58.64
CA TYR A 4 -32.98 -24.21 57.52
C TYR A 4 -31.57 -24.10 56.94
N ASN A 5 -31.11 -25.16 56.28
CA ASN A 5 -29.89 -25.12 55.48
C ASN A 5 -30.26 -24.74 54.03
N SER A 6 -30.47 -23.44 53.79
CA SER A 6 -30.70 -22.92 52.43
C SER A 6 -29.35 -22.77 51.71
N LYS A 7 -28.96 -23.80 50.96
CA LYS A 7 -27.89 -23.69 49.96
C LYS A 7 -28.38 -22.76 48.84
N LYS A 8 -27.95 -21.49 48.86
CA LYS A 8 -28.02 -20.59 47.70
C LYS A 8 -27.30 -21.27 46.53
N LYS A 9 -28.05 -21.81 45.57
CA LYS A 9 -27.52 -22.17 44.25
C LYS A 9 -27.18 -20.87 43.55
N THR A 10 -25.91 -20.45 43.60
CA THR A 10 -25.37 -19.46 42.68
C THR A 10 -25.54 -20.01 41.27
N LYS A 11 -26.50 -19.44 40.54
CA LYS A 11 -26.76 -19.76 39.13
C LYS A 11 -25.52 -19.30 38.37
N THR A 12 -24.60 -20.21 38.10
CA THR A 12 -23.44 -19.97 37.24
C THR A 12 -23.97 -19.67 35.85
N MET A 13 -24.18 -18.38 35.57
CA MET A 13 -24.46 -17.89 34.23
C MET A 13 -23.40 -18.50 33.31
N LYS A 14 -23.83 -19.20 32.25
CA LYS A 14 -22.97 -20.06 31.43
C LYS A 14 -21.79 -19.24 30.86
N MET A 15 -20.67 -19.24 31.58
CA MET A 15 -19.39 -18.57 31.27
C MET A 15 -18.86 -18.95 29.88
N LYS A 16 -19.34 -20.07 29.31
CA LYS A 16 -19.00 -20.55 27.96
C LYS A 16 -19.34 -19.55 26.84
N TYR A 17 -20.31 -18.65 27.03
CA TYR A 17 -20.68 -17.65 26.02
C TYR A 17 -19.98 -16.30 26.18
N PHE A 18 -19.38 -16.03 27.35
CA PHE A 18 -18.64 -14.80 27.59
C PHE A 18 -17.22 -14.84 27.00
N ILE A 19 -16.60 -16.02 27.00
CA ILE A 19 -15.24 -16.22 26.46
C ILE A 19 -15.12 -15.85 24.96
N PRO A 20 -15.99 -16.30 24.04
CA PRO A 20 -15.90 -15.90 22.63
C PRO A 20 -16.19 -14.41 22.42
N LEU A 21 -17.09 -13.81 23.22
CA LEU A 21 -17.40 -12.37 23.14
C LEU A 21 -16.21 -11.50 23.61
N ILE A 22 -15.48 -11.97 24.62
CA ILE A 22 -14.25 -11.36 25.12
C ILE A 22 -13.11 -11.51 24.10
N LEU A 23 -12.96 -12.68 23.47
CA LEU A 23 -11.99 -12.89 22.39
C LEU A 23 -12.27 -11.99 21.17
N LEU A 24 -13.54 -11.78 20.83
CA LEU A 24 -13.98 -10.82 19.79
C LEU A 24 -13.68 -9.36 20.17
N PHE A 25 -13.72 -9.03 21.46
CA PHE A 25 -13.33 -7.70 21.98
C PHE A 25 -11.81 -7.49 21.96
N PHE A 26 -11.02 -8.56 22.08
CA PHE A 26 -9.55 -8.51 22.03
C PHE A 26 -8.98 -8.46 20.60
N THR A 27 -9.76 -8.77 19.57
CA THR A 27 -9.37 -8.45 18.19
C THR A 27 -9.60 -6.97 17.96
N SER A 28 -8.51 -6.20 17.91
CA SER A 28 -8.58 -4.74 17.75
C SER A 28 -9.29 -4.36 16.44
N CYS A 29 -9.91 -3.17 16.39
CA CYS A 29 -10.45 -2.63 15.13
C CYS A 29 -9.40 -2.64 14.00
N ALA A 30 -8.12 -2.50 14.34
CA ALA A 30 -7.03 -2.56 13.37
C ALA A 30 -6.87 -3.94 12.71
N THR A 31 -7.08 -5.05 13.44
CA THR A 31 -7.01 -6.39 12.81
C THR A 31 -8.20 -6.65 11.89
N ILE A 32 -9.37 -6.10 12.22
CA ILE A 32 -10.58 -6.19 11.38
C ILE A 32 -10.38 -5.38 10.10
N VAL A 33 -9.92 -4.13 10.18
CA VAL A 33 -9.69 -3.29 8.98
C VAL A 33 -8.63 -3.90 8.06
N ARG A 34 -7.57 -4.51 8.62
CA ARG A 34 -6.56 -5.25 7.86
C ARG A 34 -7.14 -6.44 7.07
N GLN A 35 -8.23 -7.04 7.54
CA GLN A 35 -8.95 -8.11 6.83
C GLN A 35 -9.98 -7.56 5.82
N VAL A 36 -10.52 -6.36 6.05
CA VAL A 36 -11.61 -5.77 5.25
C VAL A 36 -11.11 -4.95 4.06
N LEU A 37 -9.88 -4.40 4.11
CA LEU A 37 -9.23 -3.72 2.98
C LEU A 37 -8.08 -4.59 2.43
N PRO A 38 -8.37 -5.68 1.70
CA PRO A 38 -7.33 -6.48 1.07
C PRO A 38 -6.69 -5.68 -0.05
N LEU A 39 -5.54 -5.08 0.24
CA LEU A 39 -4.65 -4.53 -0.79
C LEU A 39 -3.96 -5.71 -1.47
N GLU A 40 -4.34 -5.98 -2.71
CA GLU A 40 -3.76 -7.06 -3.51
C GLU A 40 -2.57 -6.58 -4.34
N ASN A 41 -1.75 -7.55 -4.77
CA ASN A 41 -0.69 -7.29 -5.74
C ASN A 41 -1.27 -6.79 -7.07
N LEU A 42 -0.48 -6.01 -7.80
CA LEU A 42 -0.88 -5.57 -9.14
C LEU A 42 -0.97 -6.79 -10.08
N PRO A 43 -1.98 -6.84 -10.96
CA PRO A 43 -2.16 -7.95 -11.88
C PRO A 43 -0.97 -8.08 -12.83
N LEU A 44 -0.72 -9.31 -13.28
CA LEU A 44 0.28 -9.56 -14.30
C LEU A 44 -0.16 -8.94 -15.64
N PRO A 45 0.75 -8.29 -16.39
CA PRO A 45 0.44 -7.73 -17.69
C PRO A 45 0.10 -8.85 -18.68
N THR A 46 -1.02 -8.67 -19.38
CA THR A 46 -1.50 -9.62 -20.39
C THR A 46 -0.70 -9.53 -21.70
N GLY A 47 -0.07 -8.39 -21.98
CA GLY A 47 0.71 -8.16 -23.19
C GLY A 47 1.99 -9.01 -23.29
N GLN A 48 2.52 -9.19 -24.50
CA GLN A 48 3.63 -10.13 -24.78
C GLN A 48 4.98 -9.82 -24.10
N TYR A 49 5.19 -8.58 -23.65
CA TYR A 49 6.47 -8.15 -23.11
C TYR A 49 6.48 -8.17 -21.58
N ASN A 50 7.62 -8.56 -21.01
CA ASN A 50 7.92 -8.25 -19.62
C ASN A 50 8.14 -6.74 -19.47
N VAL A 51 7.94 -6.22 -18.26
CA VAL A 51 7.96 -4.78 -18.00
C VAL A 51 9.16 -4.44 -17.12
N GLY A 52 9.98 -3.52 -17.57
CA GLY A 52 11.01 -2.87 -16.78
C GLY A 52 10.50 -1.51 -16.30
N THR A 53 11.03 -1.04 -15.18
CA THR A 53 10.74 0.32 -14.70
C THR A 53 12.00 1.04 -14.25
N LYS A 54 12.05 2.35 -14.49
CA LYS A 54 13.10 3.25 -13.99
C LYS A 54 12.47 4.48 -13.38
N ILE A 55 13.04 4.94 -12.28
CA ILE A 55 12.62 6.17 -11.60
C ILE A 55 13.69 7.23 -11.77
N TYR A 56 13.24 8.42 -12.11
CA TYR A 56 14.03 9.61 -12.29
C TYR A 56 13.50 10.72 -11.38
N THR A 57 14.36 11.66 -11.04
CA THR A 57 13.94 12.96 -10.52
C THR A 57 14.51 14.01 -11.47
N TRP A 58 13.64 14.59 -12.29
CA TRP A 58 14.04 15.67 -13.18
C TRP A 58 13.99 17.00 -12.41
N GLU A 59 14.85 17.92 -12.79
CA GLU A 59 14.85 19.29 -12.26
C GLU A 59 14.59 20.25 -13.42
N ASP A 60 13.57 21.08 -13.27
CA ASP A 60 13.24 22.14 -14.21
C ASP A 60 13.78 23.47 -13.70
N SER A 61 14.95 23.85 -14.22
CA SER A 61 15.63 25.09 -13.85
C SER A 61 14.97 26.36 -14.38
N SER A 62 13.95 26.24 -15.25
CA SER A 62 13.20 27.39 -15.75
C SER A 62 12.11 27.87 -14.80
N ARG A 63 11.75 27.07 -13.79
CA ARG A 63 10.65 27.35 -12.86
C ARG A 63 11.06 27.10 -11.41
N LYS A 64 10.63 27.99 -10.52
CA LYS A 64 10.77 27.80 -9.07
C LYS A 64 9.71 26.82 -8.56
N GLU A 65 10.05 26.11 -7.49
CA GLU A 65 9.08 25.33 -6.73
C GLU A 65 8.11 26.28 -6.02
N TRP A 66 6.83 26.01 -6.21
CA TRP A 66 5.70 26.79 -5.72
C TRP A 66 4.95 26.04 -4.61
N PHE A 67 5.25 24.74 -4.44
CA PHE A 67 4.71 23.89 -3.40
C PHE A 67 5.72 23.69 -2.25
N GLY A 68 5.33 24.04 -1.02
CA GLY A 68 6.15 23.94 0.18
C GLY A 68 7.01 25.18 0.49
N GLU A 69 7.68 25.16 1.63
CA GLU A 69 8.38 26.35 2.19
C GLU A 69 9.68 26.72 1.46
N ALA A 70 10.18 25.86 0.56
CA ALA A 70 11.46 26.04 -0.13
C ALA A 70 11.31 26.74 -1.49
N SER A 71 10.68 27.92 -1.51
CA SER A 71 10.37 28.68 -2.74
C SER A 71 11.57 29.16 -3.57
N ASN A 72 12.80 28.97 -3.06
CA ASN A 72 14.04 29.28 -3.77
C ASN A 72 14.68 28.08 -4.50
N LYS A 73 14.06 26.89 -4.45
CA LYS A 73 14.55 25.72 -5.20
C LYS A 73 13.90 25.65 -6.58
N PHE A 74 14.60 25.07 -7.54
CA PHE A 74 14.02 24.71 -8.83
C PHE A 74 13.02 23.57 -8.67
N ARG A 75 12.05 23.51 -9.58
CA ARG A 75 10.98 22.52 -9.51
C ARG A 75 11.53 21.11 -9.77
N ARG A 76 11.26 20.18 -8.85
CA ARG A 76 11.63 18.77 -8.99
C ARG A 76 10.42 17.95 -9.42
N ILE A 77 10.62 17.08 -10.40
CA ILE A 77 9.56 16.26 -11.00
C ILE A 77 9.97 14.80 -10.90
N PRO A 78 9.41 14.02 -9.95
CA PRO A 78 9.61 12.58 -9.93
C PRO A 78 8.91 11.96 -11.14
N VAL A 79 9.61 11.10 -11.88
CA VAL A 79 9.07 10.43 -13.06
C VAL A 79 9.40 8.95 -12.98
N GLN A 80 8.38 8.11 -13.07
CA GLN A 80 8.53 6.68 -13.24
C GLN A 80 8.17 6.29 -14.67
N VAL A 81 9.07 5.58 -15.32
CA VAL A 81 8.90 5.09 -16.70
C VAL A 81 8.76 3.59 -16.66
N TRP A 82 7.73 3.06 -17.32
CA TRP A 82 7.57 1.63 -17.60
C TRP A 82 7.81 1.35 -19.08
N PHE A 83 8.56 0.29 -19.39
CA PHE A 83 8.96 -0.02 -20.76
C PHE A 83 9.04 -1.54 -20.99
N PRO A 84 8.90 -2.02 -22.24
CA PRO A 84 9.19 -3.41 -22.58
C PRO A 84 10.63 -3.77 -22.21
N MET A 85 10.81 -4.85 -21.45
CA MET A 85 12.12 -5.31 -20.97
C MET A 85 12.69 -6.42 -21.85
N GLU A 86 14.01 -6.47 -21.94
CA GLU A 86 14.73 -7.61 -22.52
C GLU A 86 14.74 -8.79 -21.54
N GLY A 87 14.26 -9.96 -21.99
CA GLY A 87 14.22 -11.18 -21.17
C GLY A 87 13.37 -11.07 -19.90
N GLY A 88 13.63 -11.95 -18.93
CA GLY A 88 12.92 -12.05 -17.64
C GLY A 88 11.70 -12.97 -17.64
N THR A 89 11.04 -13.07 -16.49
CA THR A 89 9.82 -13.86 -16.29
C THR A 89 8.63 -12.96 -15.90
N LYS A 90 7.43 -13.34 -16.35
CA LYS A 90 6.18 -12.70 -15.93
C LYS A 90 5.78 -13.16 -14.54
N GLN A 91 6.34 -12.51 -13.53
CA GLN A 91 6.05 -12.78 -12.12
C GLN A 91 6.10 -11.48 -11.33
N LEU A 92 5.71 -11.52 -10.06
CA LEU A 92 5.87 -10.39 -9.14
C LEU A 92 7.36 -10.20 -8.83
N ASN A 93 7.89 -9.02 -9.15
CA ASN A 93 9.33 -8.74 -9.14
C ASN A 93 9.74 -7.61 -8.20
N SER A 94 8.87 -6.62 -7.95
CA SER A 94 9.23 -5.43 -7.17
C SER A 94 8.09 -4.95 -6.28
N SER A 95 8.41 -4.15 -5.26
CA SER A 95 7.41 -3.44 -4.45
C SER A 95 6.71 -2.37 -5.28
N TYR A 96 5.43 -2.13 -5.02
CA TYR A 96 4.65 -1.07 -5.67
C TYR A 96 5.15 0.33 -5.31
N LEU A 97 5.43 0.56 -4.02
CA LEU A 97 6.04 1.80 -3.54
C LEU A 97 7.50 1.55 -3.14
N GLN A 98 8.40 2.44 -3.56
CA GLN A 98 9.81 2.37 -3.14
C GLN A 98 10.03 2.89 -1.71
N TYR A 99 9.28 3.92 -1.31
CA TYR A 99 9.39 4.58 0.00
C TYR A 99 8.05 4.56 0.74
N PRO A 100 7.45 3.39 0.99
CA PRO A 100 6.07 3.29 1.46
C PRO A 100 5.81 4.06 2.77
N GLN A 101 6.80 4.19 3.65
CA GLN A 101 6.66 4.95 4.90
C GLN A 101 6.41 6.45 4.67
N ASP A 102 7.02 7.03 3.63
CA ASP A 102 6.82 8.44 3.29
C ASP A 102 5.40 8.67 2.75
N TYR A 103 4.93 7.76 1.89
CA TYR A 103 3.55 7.76 1.40
C TYR A 103 2.54 7.55 2.54
N ILE A 104 2.76 6.56 3.41
CA ILE A 104 1.89 6.30 4.57
C ILE A 104 1.80 7.55 5.45
N ARG A 105 2.92 8.22 5.72
CA ARG A 105 2.95 9.45 6.52
C ARG A 105 2.15 10.57 5.87
N VAL A 106 2.39 10.85 4.58
CA VAL A 106 1.69 11.91 3.84
C VAL A 106 0.20 11.63 3.76
N ILE A 107 -0.20 10.43 3.34
CA ILE A 107 -1.62 10.04 3.25
C ILE A 107 -2.29 10.09 4.63
N SER A 108 -1.60 9.61 5.68
CA SER A 108 -2.13 9.61 7.04
C SER A 108 -2.41 11.03 7.53
N ASN A 109 -1.50 11.97 7.26
CA ASN A 109 -1.64 13.37 7.67
C ASN A 109 -2.67 14.12 6.81
N ASP A 110 -2.65 13.94 5.48
CA ASP A 110 -3.48 14.73 4.57
C ASP A 110 -4.96 14.31 4.61
N PHE A 111 -5.24 13.05 4.97
CA PHE A 111 -6.60 12.48 4.98
C PHE A 111 -7.11 12.09 6.38
N ASP A 112 -6.36 12.40 7.45
CA ASP A 112 -6.67 12.00 8.83
C ASP A 112 -6.92 10.49 9.01
N ILE A 113 -6.27 9.66 8.18
CA ILE A 113 -6.36 8.21 8.24
C ILE A 113 -5.25 7.68 9.16
N PRO A 114 -5.54 6.83 10.17
CA PRO A 114 -4.48 6.23 10.97
C PRO A 114 -3.51 5.42 10.11
N GLY A 115 -2.22 5.77 10.11
CA GLY A 115 -1.20 5.10 9.28
C GLY A 115 -1.10 3.58 9.50
N SER A 116 -1.51 3.09 10.68
CA SER A 116 -1.61 1.65 10.98
C SER A 116 -2.56 0.89 10.05
N LEU A 117 -3.56 1.57 9.46
CA LEU A 117 -4.47 1.00 8.48
C LEU A 117 -3.84 0.87 7.09
N LEU A 118 -2.78 1.63 6.82
CA LEU A 118 -2.11 1.69 5.51
C LEU A 118 -0.90 0.77 5.41
N LEU A 119 -0.43 0.18 6.52
CA LEU A 119 0.79 -0.65 6.58
C LEU A 119 0.84 -1.79 5.56
N ASN A 120 -0.31 -2.31 5.12
CA ASN A 120 -0.34 -3.38 4.12
C ASN A 120 0.18 -2.92 2.74
N ILE A 121 0.20 -1.61 2.45
CA ILE A 121 0.67 -1.07 1.17
C ILE A 121 2.13 -1.43 0.88
N GLU A 122 2.93 -1.61 1.95
CA GLU A 122 4.33 -2.03 1.88
C GLU A 122 4.51 -3.41 1.23
N ASN A 123 3.48 -4.25 1.31
CA ASN A 123 3.52 -5.64 0.86
C ASN A 123 3.02 -5.79 -0.58
N ILE A 124 2.44 -4.74 -1.18
CA ILE A 124 1.95 -4.78 -2.56
C ILE A 124 3.15 -4.89 -3.50
N ARG A 125 3.07 -5.87 -4.39
CA ARG A 125 4.07 -6.12 -5.42
C ARG A 125 3.53 -5.82 -6.82
N THR A 126 4.44 -5.52 -7.72
CA THR A 126 4.19 -5.37 -9.16
C THR A 126 5.01 -6.38 -9.95
N SER A 127 4.65 -6.57 -11.21
CA SER A 127 5.43 -7.38 -12.14
C SER A 127 6.63 -6.66 -12.75
N ALA A 128 6.76 -5.35 -12.55
CA ALA A 128 7.81 -4.57 -13.17
C ALA A 128 9.17 -4.84 -12.51
N THR A 129 10.21 -4.99 -13.31
CA THR A 129 11.59 -5.12 -12.80
C THR A 129 12.25 -3.75 -12.71
N ILE A 130 12.66 -3.37 -11.50
CA ILE A 130 13.38 -2.11 -11.25
C ILE A 130 14.73 -2.15 -11.99
N ASN A 131 15.04 -1.07 -12.70
CA ASN A 131 16.27 -0.88 -13.47
C ASN A 131 16.53 -1.98 -14.51
N GLY A 132 15.48 -2.62 -15.02
CA GLY A 132 15.58 -3.59 -16.11
C GLY A 132 16.17 -3.01 -17.40
N ASN A 133 16.72 -3.88 -18.25
CA ASN A 133 17.26 -3.51 -19.56
C ASN A 133 16.11 -3.33 -20.57
N PRO A 134 15.99 -2.17 -21.24
CA PRO A 134 14.97 -1.99 -22.28
C PRO A 134 15.14 -2.97 -23.43
N LYS A 135 14.02 -3.45 -23.96
CA LYS A 135 14.01 -4.35 -25.12
C LYS A 135 14.50 -3.63 -26.37
N SER A 136 15.51 -4.21 -27.00
CA SER A 136 16.09 -3.70 -28.26
C SER A 136 15.26 -4.11 -29.49
N GLY A 137 15.49 -3.45 -30.63
CA GLY A 137 14.88 -3.85 -31.91
C GLY A 137 13.39 -3.57 -32.08
N LEU A 138 12.77 -2.81 -31.16
CA LEU A 138 11.32 -2.52 -31.20
C LEU A 138 10.92 -1.33 -32.11
N GLY A 139 11.89 -0.61 -32.68
CA GLY A 139 11.63 0.56 -33.52
C GLY A 139 10.95 1.71 -32.77
N LYS A 140 10.20 2.54 -33.49
CA LYS A 140 9.41 3.65 -32.90
C LYS A 140 8.21 3.09 -32.12
N ARG A 141 7.89 3.70 -30.99
CA ARG A 141 6.82 3.28 -30.08
C ARG A 141 5.97 4.47 -29.66
N PRO A 142 4.66 4.27 -29.41
CA PRO A 142 3.85 5.30 -28.78
C PRO A 142 4.37 5.58 -27.38
N ILE A 143 4.34 6.85 -26.98
CA ILE A 143 4.62 7.28 -25.62
C ILE A 143 3.28 7.67 -25.00
N ILE A 144 2.98 7.10 -23.84
CA ILE A 144 1.82 7.47 -23.04
C ILE A 144 2.35 8.23 -21.84
N ILE A 145 1.86 9.45 -21.64
CA ILE A 145 2.18 10.28 -20.48
C ILE A 145 0.98 10.21 -19.54
N PHE A 146 1.22 9.74 -18.32
CA PHE A 146 0.21 9.69 -17.26
C PHE A 146 0.58 10.69 -16.18
N SER A 147 -0.35 11.61 -15.87
CA SER A 147 -0.23 12.54 -14.76
C SER A 147 -1.28 12.13 -13.73
N HIS A 148 -0.82 11.71 -12.55
CA HIS A 148 -1.72 11.37 -11.45
C HIS A 148 -2.45 12.62 -10.92
N GLY A 149 -3.53 12.39 -10.17
CA GLY A 149 -4.25 13.45 -9.46
C GLY A 149 -3.52 13.89 -8.20
N LEU A 150 -4.07 14.89 -7.51
CA LEU A 150 -3.56 15.35 -6.22
C LEU A 150 -3.48 14.17 -5.23
N GLY A 151 -2.33 14.00 -4.56
CA GLY A 151 -2.07 12.91 -3.61
C GLY A 151 -1.70 11.55 -4.23
N GLY A 152 -1.64 11.46 -5.57
CA GLY A 152 -1.23 10.26 -6.30
C GLY A 152 0.27 10.09 -6.51
#